data_AF-A0A847DBI3-F1
#
_entry.id   AF-A0A847DBI3-F1
#
_cell.length_a   1.000
_cell.length_b   1.000
_cell.length_c   1.000
_cell.angle_alpha   90.00
_cell.angle_beta   90.00
_cell.angle_gamma   90.00
#
_symmetry.space_group_name_H-M   'P 1'
#
loop_
_entity.id
_entity.type
_entity.pdbx_description
1 polymer ?
#
loop_
_entity_poly.entity_id
_entity_poly.type
_entity_poly.pdbx_seq_one_letter_code
_entity_poly.pdbx_strand_id
1 'polypeptide(L)'
;MGRRGILKKSIGVFSNDPEKRTEQLLFEASIKPIFRITPSSTVSLTGKRGELKSAEVLITAGLNKPLNIGTAGFTIDDSKISYKLETVEAGKQYRVVFRNNPGSTGNFNGELRLKTNYEEKPLINIRVHARFN
;
A
#
# COMPACT_ATOMS: atom_id res chain seq x y z
N MET A 1 -43.44 18.15 5.17
CA MET A 1 -41.98 18.36 5.35
C MET A 1 -41.24 17.10 4.94
N GLY A 2 -40.15 17.21 4.17
CA GLY A 2 -39.18 16.12 3.95
C GLY A 2 -39.09 15.54 2.53
N ARG A 3 -38.31 16.18 1.65
CA ARG A 3 -37.82 15.60 0.38
C ARG A 3 -36.50 14.84 0.62
N ARG A 4 -36.37 13.64 0.02
CA ARG A 4 -35.22 13.11 -0.78
C ARG A 4 -35.42 11.59 -0.96
N GLY A 5 -35.63 11.01 -2.13
CA GLY A 5 -35.26 11.41 -3.50
C GLY A 5 -34.01 10.64 -3.92
N ILE A 6 -34.23 9.56 -4.66
CA ILE A 6 -33.34 8.43 -4.97
C ILE A 6 -32.61 8.68 -6.31
N LEU A 7 -31.33 8.27 -6.48
CA LEU A 7 -30.72 8.05 -7.81
C LEU A 7 -29.48 7.11 -7.77
N LYS A 8 -29.47 6.15 -8.71
CA LYS A 8 -28.66 4.91 -8.84
C LYS A 8 -27.38 5.08 -9.71
N LYS A 9 -26.43 4.12 -9.61
CA LYS A 9 -25.80 3.33 -10.72
C LYS A 9 -24.74 2.35 -10.16
N SER A 10 -25.03 1.05 -9.97
CA SER A 10 -24.96 -0.12 -10.89
C SER A 10 -23.54 -0.60 -11.27
N ILE A 11 -23.15 -1.75 -10.71
CA ILE A 11 -22.22 -2.71 -11.32
C ILE A 11 -22.93 -4.05 -11.35
N GLY A 12 -23.11 -4.61 -12.55
CA GLY A 12 -23.68 -5.94 -12.73
C GLY A 12 -22.58 -6.97 -12.91
N VAL A 13 -22.64 -8.05 -12.13
CA VAL A 13 -22.19 -9.38 -12.56
C VAL A 13 -23.24 -10.36 -12.06
N PHE A 14 -24.07 -10.88 -12.97
CA PHE A 14 -25.01 -11.94 -12.68
C PHE A 14 -24.26 -13.27 -12.75
N SER A 15 -24.17 -13.99 -11.62
CA SER A 15 -24.78 -15.32 -11.48
C SER A 15 -24.43 -15.99 -10.14
N ASN A 16 -25.45 -16.00 -9.28
CA ASN A 16 -26.04 -17.17 -8.60
C ASN A 16 -25.35 -17.87 -7.41
N ASP A 17 -24.85 -17.12 -6.42
CA ASP A 17 -24.83 -17.53 -5.00
C ASP A 17 -24.78 -16.27 -4.08
N PRO A 18 -25.69 -16.04 -3.11
CA PRO A 18 -26.10 -14.67 -2.72
C PRO A 18 -25.35 -13.98 -1.55
N GLU A 19 -24.36 -14.62 -0.93
CA GLU A 19 -23.74 -14.11 0.33
C GLU A 19 -22.31 -13.59 0.19
N LYS A 20 -21.87 -13.20 -1.01
CA LYS A 20 -20.59 -12.48 -1.15
C LYS A 20 -20.77 -10.97 -1.03
N ARG A 21 -20.99 -10.52 0.21
CA ARG A 21 -21.08 -9.10 0.56
C ARG A 21 -19.84 -8.72 1.35
N THR A 22 -18.87 -8.12 0.64
CA THR A 22 -17.77 -7.31 1.15
C THR A 22 -17.41 -7.62 2.61
N GLU A 23 -16.60 -8.67 2.84
CA GLU A 23 -16.05 -8.89 4.16
C GLU A 23 -15.11 -7.72 4.48
N GLN A 24 -15.66 -6.66 5.05
CA GLN A 24 -14.94 -5.84 5.98
C GLN A 24 -14.60 -6.79 7.12
N LEU A 25 -13.42 -7.42 7.03
CA LEU A 25 -12.82 -8.20 8.10
C LEU A 25 -12.59 -7.24 9.29
N LEU A 26 -13.66 -6.90 10.00
CA LEU A 26 -13.59 -6.38 11.36
C LEU A 26 -13.30 -7.59 12.24
N PHE A 27 -12.07 -8.08 12.17
CA PHE A 27 -11.58 -9.09 13.10
C PHE A 27 -11.36 -8.38 14.45
N GLU A 28 -12.35 -8.47 15.34
CA GLU A 28 -12.13 -8.39 16.80
C GLU A 28 -11.41 -9.66 17.28
N ALA A 29 -10.29 -9.98 16.65
CA ALA A 29 -9.30 -10.88 17.19
C ALA A 29 -8.12 -10.00 17.59
N SER A 30 -7.52 -10.26 18.75
CA SER A 30 -6.25 -9.64 19.13
C SER A 30 -5.14 -10.20 18.23
N ILE A 31 -5.18 -9.88 16.93
CA ILE A 31 -4.21 -10.32 15.94
C ILE A 31 -2.96 -9.49 16.22
N LYS A 32 -1.99 -10.07 16.93
CA LYS A 32 -0.64 -9.49 16.96
C LYS A 32 -0.15 -9.46 15.51
N PRO A 33 -0.02 -8.29 14.87
CA PRO A 33 0.37 -8.24 13.48
C PRO A 33 1.82 -8.72 13.35
N ILE A 34 2.07 -9.70 12.48
CA ILE A 34 3.39 -10.28 12.19
C ILE A 34 4.43 -9.18 11.92
N PHE A 35 4.00 -8.11 11.25
CA PHE A 35 4.73 -6.86 11.08
C PHE A 35 3.75 -5.69 11.11
N ARG A 36 4.20 -4.55 11.61
CA ARG A 36 3.48 -3.28 11.64
C ARG A 36 3.96 -2.40 10.50
N ILE A 37 3.03 -1.84 9.73
CA ILE A 37 3.33 -0.90 8.65
C ILE A 37 2.78 0.47 9.07
N THR A 38 3.63 1.48 9.09
CA THR A 38 3.29 2.85 9.50
C THR A 38 3.72 3.83 8.41
N PRO A 39 2.89 4.79 7.98
CA PRO A 39 1.50 5.03 8.41
C PRO A 39 0.49 4.03 7.82
N SER A 40 0.75 3.49 6.63
CA SER A 40 -0.14 2.54 5.95
C SER A 40 0.59 1.74 4.88
N SER A 41 0.03 0.60 4.48
CA SER A 41 0.45 -0.16 3.28
C SER A 41 0.06 0.50 1.96
N THR A 42 -0.64 1.64 2.03
CA THR A 42 -0.96 2.49 0.88
C THR A 42 -0.22 3.81 1.03
N VAL A 43 0.55 4.16 0.00
CA VAL A 43 1.31 5.39 -0.11
C VAL A 43 0.60 6.30 -1.11
N SER A 44 0.30 7.52 -0.70
CA SER A 44 -0.22 8.56 -1.58
C SER A 44 0.82 9.66 -1.81
N LEU A 45 1.11 9.92 -3.09
CA LEU A 45 2.00 10.99 -3.53
C LEU A 45 1.19 11.96 -4.39
N THR A 46 0.51 12.90 -3.73
CA THR A 46 -0.29 13.93 -4.40
C THR A 46 0.43 15.28 -4.36
N GLY A 47 0.52 15.96 -5.50
CA GLY A 47 1.21 17.23 -5.60
C GLY A 47 0.92 17.98 -6.89
N LYS A 48 1.48 19.18 -7.00
CA LYS A 48 1.44 19.95 -8.26
C LYS A 48 2.48 19.42 -9.24
N ARG A 49 2.28 19.67 -10.52
CA ARG A 49 3.27 19.39 -11.58
C ARG A 49 4.65 19.96 -11.21
N GLY A 50 5.65 19.08 -11.17
CA GLY A 50 7.04 19.45 -10.85
C GLY A 50 7.36 19.55 -9.35
N GLU A 51 6.37 19.32 -8.47
CA GLU A 51 6.60 19.27 -7.03
C GLU A 51 7.25 17.94 -6.63
N LEU A 52 8.32 18.01 -5.85
CA LEU A 52 8.95 16.83 -5.25
C LEU A 52 8.22 16.47 -3.96
N LYS A 53 7.54 15.33 -3.99
CA LYS A 53 6.92 14.66 -2.86
C LYS A 53 7.69 13.40 -2.49
N SER A 54 7.86 13.23 -1.20
CA SER A 54 8.40 12.01 -0.62
C SER A 54 7.40 11.44 0.36
N ALA A 55 7.27 10.12 0.36
CA ALA A 55 6.50 9.40 1.36
C ALA A 55 7.37 8.31 1.96
N GLU A 56 7.27 8.13 3.26
CA GLU A 56 8.00 7.11 3.99
C GLU A 56 7.05 6.09 4.58
N VAL A 57 7.46 4.84 4.52
CA VAL A 57 6.75 3.72 5.12
C VAL A 57 7.73 2.97 6.01
N LEU A 58 7.40 2.88 7.28
CA LEU A 58 8.14 2.12 8.27
C LEU A 58 7.48 0.75 8.42
N ILE A 59 8.28 -0.29 8.24
CA ILE A 59 7.89 -1.68 8.43
C ILE A 59 8.66 -2.19 9.64
N THR A 60 7.94 -2.52 10.71
CA THR A 60 8.51 -2.99 11.97
C THR A 60 8.08 -4.43 12.19
N ALA A 61 9.01 -5.32 12.54
CA ALA A 61 8.71 -6.69 12.94
C ALA A 61 7.88 -6.69 14.21
N GLY A 62 6.75 -7.39 14.20
CA GLY A 62 5.93 -7.63 15.39
C GLY A 62 6.27 -8.95 16.10
N LEU A 63 7.12 -9.78 15.48
CA LEU A 63 7.56 -11.07 16.00
C LEU A 63 8.97 -10.98 16.60
N ASN A 64 9.26 -11.85 17.58
CA ASN A 64 10.61 -12.08 18.12
C ASN A 64 11.53 -12.89 17.16
N LYS A 65 11.26 -12.82 15.85
CA LYS A 65 12.05 -13.48 14.80
C LYS A 65 12.64 -12.40 13.89
N PRO A 66 13.87 -12.57 13.38
CA PRO A 66 14.45 -11.60 12.48
C PRO A 66 13.59 -11.49 11.21
N LEU A 67 13.03 -10.31 10.96
CA LEU A 67 12.34 -9.98 9.72
C LEU A 67 13.36 -9.65 8.65
N ASN A 68 13.42 -10.41 7.56
CA ASN A 68 14.21 -10.04 6.40
C ASN A 68 13.28 -9.63 5.26
N ILE A 69 13.45 -8.42 4.75
CA ILE A 69 12.68 -7.87 3.62
C ILE A 69 13.59 -7.75 2.41
N GLY A 70 13.19 -8.37 1.30
CA GLY A 70 13.80 -8.20 -0.01
C GLY A 70 12.85 -7.51 -0.98
N THR A 71 13.40 -6.84 -1.99
CA THR A 71 12.61 -6.27 -3.10
C THR A 71 12.26 -7.39 -4.08
N ALA A 72 10.96 -7.67 -4.25
CA ALA A 72 10.50 -8.68 -5.19
C ALA A 72 10.21 -8.08 -6.58
N GLY A 73 9.71 -6.84 -6.61
CA GLY A 73 9.46 -6.11 -7.86
C GLY A 73 8.63 -4.85 -7.63
N PHE A 74 8.69 -3.95 -8.59
CA PHE A 74 7.95 -2.69 -8.56
C PHE A 74 7.21 -2.49 -9.88
N THR A 75 5.93 -2.12 -9.79
CA THR A 75 5.06 -1.98 -10.98
C THR A 75 5.17 -0.60 -11.65
N ILE A 76 5.65 0.42 -10.93
CA ILE A 76 5.77 1.77 -11.49
C ILE A 76 7.17 1.93 -12.09
N ASP A 77 7.27 2.63 -13.22
CA ASP A 77 8.56 2.96 -13.82
C ASP A 77 9.44 3.79 -12.86
N ASP A 78 10.68 3.37 -12.66
CA ASP A 78 11.68 4.10 -11.85
C ASP A 78 11.91 5.54 -12.34
N SER A 79 11.61 5.82 -13.60
CA SER A 79 11.67 7.17 -14.20
C SER A 79 10.64 8.16 -13.63
N LYS A 80 9.54 7.64 -13.03
CA LYS A 80 8.46 8.42 -12.43
C LYS A 80 8.58 8.45 -10.91
N ILE A 81 8.75 7.29 -10.30
CA ILE A 81 8.82 7.16 -8.85
C ILE A 81 9.99 6.25 -8.53
N SER A 82 10.93 6.75 -7.75
CA SER A 82 12.00 5.95 -7.21
C SER A 82 11.65 5.58 -5.77
N TYR A 83 12.01 4.37 -5.37
CA TYR A 83 11.88 3.94 -3.98
C TYR A 83 13.25 3.55 -3.45
N LYS A 84 13.47 3.79 -2.16
CA LYS A 84 14.69 3.42 -1.46
C LYS A 84 14.30 2.57 -0.25
N LEU A 85 14.78 1.34 -0.21
CA LEU A 85 14.67 0.48 0.96
C LEU A 85 15.90 0.70 1.84
N GLU A 86 15.69 1.20 3.04
CA GLU A 86 16.71 1.42 4.06
C GLU A 86 16.45 0.48 5.24
N THR A 87 17.45 -0.33 5.60
CA THR A 87 17.38 -1.17 6.79
C THR A 87 17.73 -0.31 8.00
N VAL A 88 16.75 0.05 8.82
CA VAL A 88 16.98 0.86 10.03
C VAL A 88 17.56 -0.02 11.14
N GLU A 89 16.97 -1.20 11.33
CA GLU A 89 17.46 -2.22 12.25
C GLU A 89 17.29 -3.58 11.59
N ALA A 90 18.40 -4.22 11.22
CA ALA A 90 18.36 -5.51 10.52
C ALA A 90 17.61 -6.54 11.38
N GLY A 91 16.60 -7.18 10.80
CA GLY A 91 15.76 -8.13 11.54
C GLY A 91 14.62 -7.52 12.36
N LYS A 92 14.53 -6.18 12.51
CA LYS A 92 13.46 -5.53 13.29
C LYS A 92 12.75 -4.38 12.60
N GLN A 93 13.45 -3.51 11.88
CA GLN A 93 12.84 -2.32 11.29
C GLN A 93 13.44 -1.96 9.92
N TYR A 94 12.56 -1.72 8.97
CA TYR A 94 12.88 -1.31 7.61
C TYR A 94 12.11 -0.04 7.29
N ARG A 95 12.73 0.86 6.55
CA ARG A 95 12.13 2.09 6.05
C ARG A 95 12.14 2.05 4.53
N VAL A 96 10.99 2.29 3.93
CA VAL A 96 10.86 2.46 2.49
C VAL A 96 10.55 3.92 2.23
N VAL A 97 11.43 4.61 1.50
CA VAL A 97 11.24 6.00 1.12
C VAL A 97 10.90 6.05 -0.36
N PHE A 98 9.66 6.41 -0.67
CA PHE A 98 9.20 6.69 -2.02
C PHE A 98 9.43 8.16 -2.34
N ARG A 99 9.94 8.45 -3.52
CA ARG A 99 10.18 9.80 -4.03
C ARG A 99 9.74 9.86 -5.48
N ASN A 100 8.99 10.88 -5.87
CA ASN A 100 8.77 11.12 -7.29
C ASN A 100 9.96 11.85 -7.92
N ASN A 101 10.13 11.63 -9.22
CA ASN A 101 11.13 12.32 -10.02
C ASN A 101 10.58 13.68 -10.50
N PRO A 102 11.40 14.75 -10.62
CA PRO A 102 10.96 16.02 -11.17
C PRO A 102 10.50 15.81 -12.62
N GLY A 103 9.30 16.30 -12.95
CA GLY A 103 8.68 16.08 -14.26
C GLY A 103 7.73 14.89 -14.33
N SER A 104 7.49 14.19 -13.22
CA SER A 104 6.41 13.20 -13.13
C SER A 104 5.05 13.89 -13.19
N THR A 105 4.29 13.63 -14.25
CA THR A 105 2.97 14.25 -14.49
C THR A 105 1.91 13.21 -14.80
N GLY A 106 0.71 13.38 -14.26
CA GLY A 106 -0.39 12.45 -14.41
C GLY A 106 -0.58 11.56 -13.19
N ASN A 107 -1.36 10.50 -13.39
CA ASN A 107 -1.75 9.56 -12.36
C ASN A 107 -0.98 8.26 -12.53
N PHE A 108 -0.27 7.84 -11.50
CA PHE A 108 0.45 6.57 -11.47
C PHE A 108 -0.12 5.74 -10.34
N ASN A 109 -0.55 4.53 -10.69
CA ASN A 109 -0.98 3.54 -9.71
C ASN A 109 -0.10 2.32 -9.90
N GLY A 110 0.51 1.85 -8.83
CA GLY A 110 1.25 0.61 -8.85
C GLY A 110 1.45 0.06 -7.46
N GLU A 111 2.28 -0.96 -7.37
CA GLU A 111 2.58 -1.60 -6.10
C GLU A 111 4.06 -1.96 -6.03
N LEU A 112 4.62 -1.81 -4.83
CA LEU A 112 5.91 -2.35 -4.47
C LEU A 112 5.68 -3.68 -3.77
N ARG A 113 6.15 -4.74 -4.42
CA ARG A 113 6.14 -6.09 -3.87
C ARG A 113 7.45 -6.32 -3.15
N LEU A 114 7.36 -6.59 -1.86
CA LEU A 114 8.48 -6.93 -1.01
C LEU A 114 8.32 -8.38 -0.57
N LYS A 115 9.36 -9.19 -0.71
CA LYS A 115 9.38 -10.56 -0.22
C LYS A 115 9.88 -10.56 1.21
N THR A 116 9.23 -11.32 2.08
CA THR A 116 9.69 -11.53 3.45
C THR A 116 10.09 -12.99 3.67
N ASN A 117 10.82 -13.24 4.76
CA ASN A 117 11.15 -14.58 5.22
C ASN A 117 10.05 -15.25 6.07
N TYR A 118 8.91 -14.59 6.32
CA TYR A 118 7.83 -15.16 7.10
C TYR A 118 6.89 -15.98 6.21
N GLU A 119 6.74 -17.27 6.48
CA GLU A 119 5.85 -18.17 5.73
C GLU A 119 4.36 -17.78 5.84
N GLU A 120 3.97 -17.18 6.98
CA GLU A 120 2.61 -16.68 7.19
C GLU A 120 2.27 -15.47 6.30
N LYS A 121 3.28 -14.66 5.93
CA LYS A 121 3.14 -13.51 5.02
C LYS A 121 4.42 -13.29 4.22
N PRO A 122 4.67 -14.11 3.20
CA PRO A 122 5.93 -14.08 2.43
C PRO A 122 5.99 -12.89 1.48
N LEU A 123 4.88 -12.16 1.28
CA LEU A 123 4.78 -11.02 0.38
C LEU A 123 4.09 -9.85 1.11
N ILE A 124 4.74 -8.69 1.06
CA ILE A 124 4.18 -7.39 1.45
C ILE A 124 3.95 -6.60 0.17
N ASN A 125 2.70 -6.26 -0.11
CA ASN A 125 2.36 -5.37 -1.21
C ASN A 125 2.08 -3.97 -0.65
N ILE A 126 2.90 -3.00 -1.04
CA ILE A 126 2.69 -1.59 -0.73
C ILE A 126 2.09 -0.94 -1.96
N ARG A 127 0.83 -0.50 -1.88
CA ARG A 127 0.19 0.21 -2.99
C ARG A 127 0.71 1.64 -3.03
N VAL A 128 1.07 2.13 -4.20
CA VAL A 128 1.54 3.48 -4.43
C VAL A 128 0.57 4.16 -5.39
N HIS A 129 -0.08 5.22 -4.91
CA HIS A 129 -0.95 6.08 -5.69
C HIS A 129 -0.30 7.45 -5.79
N ALA A 130 0.19 7.79 -6.97
CA ALA A 130 0.69 9.12 -7.25
C ALA A 130 -0.25 9.87 -8.18
N ARG A 131 -0.46 11.15 -7.89
CA ARG A 131 -1.26 12.04 -8.72
C ARG A 131 -0.62 13.42 -8.74
N PHE A 132 -0.11 13.79 -9.90
CA PHE A 132 0.50 15.08 -10.15
C PHE A 132 -0.31 15.83 -11.21
N ASN A 133 -0.97 16.90 -10.78
CA ASN A 133 -1.83 17.75 -11.61
C ASN A 133 -1.18 19.11 -11.88
#